data_AF-A0A4R3ECK1-F1
#
_entry.id   AF-A0A4R3ECK1-F1
#
_cell.length_a   1.000
_cell.length_b   1.000
_cell.length_c   1.000
_cell.angle_alpha   90.00
_cell.angle_beta   90.00
_cell.angle_gamma   90.00
#
_symmetry.space_group_name_H-M   'P 1'
#
loop_
_entity.id
_entity.type
_entity.pdbx_description
1 polymer ?
#
loop_
_entity_poly.entity_id
_entity_poly.type
_entity_poly.pdbx_seq_one_letter_code
_entity_poly.pdbx_strand_id
1 'polypeptide(L)'
;MGEISGRDVIAALGPVDEIILREVLRTRATQLELKRALIFAKGPGNADPIAYGALAETMQRLVDLLTVALEQRPEHPRGRSARAEARHRAA
;
A
#
# COMPACT_ATOMS: atom_id res chain seq x y z
N MET A 1 -20.67 -8.99 3.80
CA MET A 1 -19.60 -8.09 4.34
C MET A 1 -19.58 -6.88 3.42
N GLY A 2 -19.78 -5.67 3.95
CA GLY A 2 -19.92 -4.47 3.12
C GLY A 2 -18.60 -4.03 2.47
N GLU A 3 -18.70 -3.32 1.36
CA GLU A 3 -17.58 -2.58 0.76
C GLU A 3 -17.04 -1.57 1.78
N ILE A 4 -15.73 -1.29 1.72
CA ILE A 4 -15.09 -0.29 2.59
C ILE A 4 -15.67 1.10 2.35
N SER A 5 -15.88 1.83 3.44
CA SER A 5 -16.26 3.24 3.41
C SER A 5 -15.02 4.13 3.58
N GLY A 6 -15.15 5.43 3.27
CA GLY A 6 -14.07 6.37 3.50
C GLY A 6 -13.63 6.44 4.97
N ARG A 7 -14.56 6.20 5.91
CA ARG A 7 -14.25 6.08 7.35
C ARG A 7 -13.34 4.91 7.66
N ASP A 8 -13.53 3.77 7.00
CA ASP A 8 -12.67 2.59 7.21
C ASP A 8 -11.24 2.86 6.72
N VAL A 9 -11.10 3.56 5.60
CA VAL A 9 -9.79 3.94 5.05
C VAL A 9 -9.07 4.89 5.97
N ILE A 10 -9.73 5.95 6.45
CA ILE A 10 -9.16 6.96 7.37
C ILE A 10 -8.84 6.35 8.75
N ALA A 11 -9.60 5.35 9.20
CA ALA A 11 -9.30 4.64 10.44
C ALA A 11 -8.04 3.76 10.30
N ALA A 12 -7.81 3.17 9.13
CA ALA A 12 -6.71 2.24 8.88
C ALA A 12 -5.41 2.96 8.50
N LEU A 13 -5.53 3.96 7.65
CA LEU A 13 -4.50 4.89 7.26
C LEU A 13 -4.94 6.25 7.81
N GLY A 14 -4.27 7.07 8.60
CA GLY A 14 -4.88 8.32 9.12
C GLY A 14 -5.37 9.37 8.07
N PRO A 15 -5.09 10.67 8.25
CA PRO A 15 -5.30 11.63 7.18
C PRO A 15 -4.55 11.18 5.91
N VAL A 16 -5.27 11.07 4.79
CA VAL A 16 -4.74 10.65 3.49
C VAL A 16 -5.26 11.56 2.40
N ASP A 17 -4.50 11.65 1.30
CA ASP A 17 -4.90 12.41 0.12
C ASP A 17 -6.24 11.91 -0.43
N GLU A 18 -7.09 12.85 -0.86
CA GLU A 18 -8.42 12.55 -1.37
C GLU A 18 -8.39 11.67 -2.63
N ILE A 19 -7.36 11.79 -3.47
CA ILE A 19 -7.16 10.96 -4.66
C ILE A 19 -6.92 9.50 -4.24
N ILE A 20 -6.05 9.28 -3.26
CA ILE A 20 -5.77 7.94 -2.71
C ILE A 20 -7.04 7.36 -2.08
N LEU A 21 -7.77 8.16 -1.31
CA LEU A 21 -9.04 7.74 -0.72
C LEU A 21 -10.04 7.28 -1.80
N ARG A 22 -10.24 8.09 -2.85
CA ARG A 22 -11.15 7.76 -3.96
C ARG A 22 -10.71 6.51 -4.71
N GLU A 23 -9.42 6.36 -4.99
CA GLU A 23 -8.89 5.19 -5.68
C GLU A 23 -9.01 3.91 -4.85
N VAL A 24 -8.80 3.99 -3.53
CA VAL A 24 -9.03 2.85 -2.63
C VAL A 24 -10.51 2.45 -2.64
N LEU A 25 -11.44 3.41 -2.56
CA LEU A 25 -12.89 3.12 -2.62
C LEU A 25 -13.31 2.54 -3.98
N ARG A 26 -12.65 2.95 -5.08
CA ARG A 26 -12.93 2.44 -6.43
C ARG A 26 -12.65 0.94 -6.57
N THR A 27 -11.78 0.38 -5.72
CA THR A 27 -11.50 -1.07 -5.73
C THR A 27 -12.66 -1.94 -5.24
N ARG A 28 -13.68 -1.34 -4.58
CA ARG A 28 -14.82 -2.05 -3.96
C ARG A 28 -14.39 -3.17 -3.01
N ALA A 29 -13.21 -3.03 -2.43
CA ALA A 29 -12.67 -4.01 -1.51
C ALA A 29 -13.53 -4.09 -0.25
N THR A 30 -13.52 -5.25 0.38
CA THR A 30 -14.08 -5.48 1.71
C THR A 30 -13.11 -4.99 2.78
N GLN A 31 -13.64 -4.76 3.98
CA GLN A 31 -12.81 -4.37 5.13
C GLN A 31 -11.72 -5.41 5.47
N LEU A 32 -11.98 -6.69 5.18
CA LEU A 32 -11.01 -7.75 5.37
C LEU A 32 -9.85 -7.64 4.38
N GLU A 33 -10.14 -7.35 3.11
CA GLU A 33 -9.11 -7.14 2.08
C GLU A 33 -8.27 -5.90 2.40
N LEU A 34 -8.89 -4.79 2.82
CA LEU A 34 -8.17 -3.61 3.26
C LEU A 34 -7.20 -3.92 4.42
N LYS A 35 -7.65 -4.66 5.43
CA LYS A 35 -6.79 -5.08 6.56
C LYS A 35 -5.63 -5.96 6.10
N ARG A 36 -5.90 -6.96 5.24
CA ARG A 36 -4.87 -7.86 4.69
C ARG A 36 -3.85 -7.10 3.86
N ALA A 37 -4.30 -6.21 2.98
CA ALA A 37 -3.44 -5.39 2.14
C ALA A 37 -2.57 -4.46 3.00
N LEU A 38 -3.12 -3.89 4.06
CA LEU A 38 -2.35 -3.04 4.98
C LEU A 38 -1.28 -3.82 5.75
N ILE A 39 -1.62 -5.03 6.24
CA ILE A 39 -0.65 -5.91 6.89
C ILE A 39 0.45 -6.30 5.90
N PHE A 40 0.08 -6.64 4.66
CA PHE A 40 1.02 -6.99 3.62
C PHE A 40 1.96 -5.82 3.30
N ALA A 41 1.41 -4.63 3.02
CA ALA A 41 2.17 -3.42 2.67
C ALA A 41 3.17 -2.99 3.75
N LYS A 42 2.83 -3.17 5.03
CA LYS A 42 3.72 -2.90 6.17
C LYS A 42 4.70 -4.03 6.47
N GLY A 43 4.42 -5.23 5.99
CA GLY A 43 5.17 -6.45 6.28
C GLY A 43 6.35 -6.69 5.33
N PRO A 44 7.19 -7.69 5.65
CA PRO A 44 8.32 -8.07 4.78
C PRO A 44 7.87 -8.64 3.43
N GLY A 45 6.66 -9.19 3.34
CA GLY A 45 6.08 -9.71 2.10
C GLY A 45 5.93 -8.67 0.99
N ASN A 46 5.78 -7.38 1.33
CA ASN A 46 5.78 -6.30 0.33
C ASN A 46 7.11 -6.16 -0.42
N ALA A 47 8.22 -6.65 0.15
CA ALA A 47 9.53 -6.63 -0.48
C ALA A 47 9.82 -7.88 -1.32
N ASP A 48 8.95 -8.90 -1.25
CA ASP A 48 9.11 -10.18 -1.95
C ASP A 48 8.25 -10.17 -3.23
N PRO A 49 8.87 -10.12 -4.42
CA PRO A 49 8.15 -10.12 -5.69
C PRO A 49 7.30 -11.37 -5.92
N ILE A 50 7.71 -12.52 -5.36
CA ILE A 50 6.97 -13.78 -5.50
C ILE A 50 5.70 -13.72 -4.65
N ALA A 51 5.83 -13.25 -3.40
CA ALA A 51 4.68 -13.09 -2.51
C ALA A 51 3.68 -12.06 -3.03
N TYR A 52 4.15 -10.95 -3.61
CA TYR A 52 3.30 -9.95 -4.24
C TYR A 52 2.63 -10.49 -5.52
N GLY A 53 3.39 -11.21 -6.36
CA GLY A 53 2.87 -11.82 -7.58
C GLY A 53 1.81 -12.90 -7.34
N ALA A 54 1.77 -13.50 -6.15
CA ALA A 54 0.75 -14.47 -5.76
C ALA A 54 -0.59 -13.84 -5.33
N LEU A 55 -0.66 -12.52 -5.18
CA LEU A 55 -1.90 -11.81 -4.84
C LEU A 55 -2.82 -11.69 -6.06
N ALA A 56 -4.14 -11.67 -5.83
CA ALA A 56 -5.10 -11.29 -6.86
C ALA A 56 -4.90 -9.82 -7.27
N GLU A 57 -5.27 -9.45 -8.50
CA GLU A 57 -5.09 -8.10 -9.05
C GLU A 57 -5.67 -6.99 -8.15
N THR A 58 -6.86 -7.22 -7.58
CA THR A 58 -7.48 -6.27 -6.63
C THR A 58 -6.61 -6.05 -5.39
N MET A 59 -6.00 -7.12 -4.87
CA MET A 59 -5.11 -7.05 -3.70
C MET A 59 -3.78 -6.38 -4.03
N GLN A 60 -3.22 -6.62 -5.23
CA GLN A 60 -2.03 -5.92 -5.71
C GLN A 60 -2.28 -4.41 -5.78
N ARG A 61 -3.38 -4.00 -6.43
CA ARG A 61 -3.78 -2.60 -6.54
C ARG A 61 -3.98 -1.94 -5.17
N LEU A 62 -4.61 -2.64 -4.23
CA LEU A 62 -4.72 -2.15 -2.84
C LEU A 62 -3.35 -1.97 -2.20
N VAL A 63 -2.47 -2.96 -2.29
CA VAL A 63 -1.11 -2.88 -1.71
C VAL A 63 -0.33 -1.69 -2.29
N ASP A 64 -0.44 -1.43 -3.59
CA ASP A 64 0.22 -0.29 -4.24
C ASP A 64 -0.29 1.05 -3.67
N LEU A 65 -1.62 1.23 -3.64
CA LEU A 65 -2.26 2.44 -3.13
C LEU A 65 -1.90 2.67 -1.66
N LEU A 66 -1.92 1.61 -0.84
CA LEU A 66 -1.56 1.69 0.57
C LEU A 66 -0.07 1.98 0.77
N THR A 67 0.81 1.43 -0.08
CA THR A 67 2.25 1.71 -0.02
C THR A 67 2.51 3.19 -0.30
N VAL A 68 1.92 3.75 -1.36
CA VAL A 68 2.00 5.18 -1.67
C VAL A 68 1.43 6.03 -0.52
N ALA A 69 0.28 5.65 0.03
CA ALA A 69 -0.34 6.36 1.16
C ALA A 69 0.53 6.36 2.42
N LEU A 70 1.29 5.29 2.65
CA LEU A 70 2.21 5.16 3.78
C LEU A 70 3.49 5.99 3.55
N GLU A 71 3.99 6.07 2.32
CA GLU A 71 5.16 6.86 1.94
C GLU A 71 4.91 8.37 2.00
N GLN A 72 3.70 8.83 1.69
CA GLN A 72 3.33 10.25 1.76
C GLN A 72 3.22 10.78 3.19
N ARG A 73 3.36 9.93 4.22
CA ARG A 73 3.30 10.38 5.61
C ARG A 73 4.60 11.04 6.04
N PRO A 74 4.54 12.22 6.68
CA PRO A 74 5.72 12.95 7.15
C PRO A 74 6.53 12.18 8.21
N GLU A 75 5.97 11.11 8.79
CA GLU A 75 6.52 10.37 9.93
C GLU A 75 7.30 9.10 9.53
N HIS A 76 7.36 8.73 8.24
CA HIS A 76 8.04 7.51 7.77
C HIS A 76 9.15 7.82 6.74
N PRO A 77 10.32 8.33 7.16
CA PRO A 77 11.46 8.44 6.27
C PRO A 77 12.23 7.11 6.28
N ARG A 78 11.98 6.21 5.32
CA ARG A 78 12.97 5.15 4.98
C ARG A 78 12.98 4.80 3.49
N GLY A 79 13.77 5.55 2.73
CA GLY A 79 15.05 5.04 2.22
C GLY A 79 15.06 3.70 1.47
N ARG A 80 14.06 3.42 0.61
CA ARG A 80 14.10 2.24 -0.26
C ARG A 80 14.51 2.53 -1.71
N SER A 81 14.62 3.79 -2.10
CA SER A 81 15.07 4.18 -3.46
C SER A 81 16.59 4.40 -3.57
N ALA A 82 17.32 4.64 -2.47
CA ALA A 82 18.76 4.87 -2.51
C ALA A 82 19.62 3.60 -2.78
N ARG A 83 19.02 2.40 -2.74
CA ARG A 83 19.75 1.14 -2.95
C ARG A 83 19.74 0.64 -4.40
N ALA A 84 18.89 1.21 -5.26
CA ALA A 84 18.86 0.89 -6.68
C ALA A 84 19.86 1.74 -7.49
N GLU A 85 20.11 3.01 -7.12
CA GLU A 85 21.05 3.87 -7.83
C GLU A 85 22.52 3.72 -7.40
N ALA A 86 22.80 3.27 -6.17
CA ALA A 86 24.18 3.09 -5.71
C ALA A 86 24.91 1.91 -6.38
N ARG A 87 24.20 0.99 -7.03
CA ARG A 87 24.80 -0.15 -7.74
C ARG A 87 25.12 0.12 -9.21
N HIS A 88 24.70 1.26 -9.76
CA HIS A 88 24.96 1.62 -11.16
C HIS A 88 26.13 2.63 -11.33
N ARG A 89 26.74 3.08 -10.23
CA ARG A 89 27.87 4.03 -10.24
C ARG A 89 29.23 3.41 -9.87
N ALA A 90 29.30 2.09 -9.75
CA ALA A 90 30.52 1.37 -9.34
C ALA A 90 30.84 0.15 -10.24
N ALA A 91 30.49 0.21 -11.52
CA ALA A 91 30.94 -0.75 -12.53
C ALA A 91 31.45 0.01 -13.75
#